data_AF-A0A7C8YW11-F1
#
_entry.id   AF-A0A7C8YW11-F1
#
_cell.length_a   1.000
_cell.length_b   1.000
_cell.length_c   1.000
_cell.angle_alpha   90.00
_cell.angle_beta   90.00
_cell.angle_gamma   90.00
#
_symmetry.space_group_name_H-M   'P 1'
#
loop_
_entity.id
_entity.type
_entity.pdbx_description
1 polymer ?
#
loop_
_entity_poly.entity_id
_entity_poly.type
_entity_poly.pdbx_seq_one_letter_code
_entity_poly.pdbx_strand_id
1 'polypeptide(L)'
;VLMVYIKDGSVDLALRWLRFMSSSGIRTNNFIIRQLFESCMKNGLYESAKPLLETYVNSAAKVDLILYTSILAHLVRCQDEHDEKHLMSILSATKHKAHAFMCGLFTGPEQRKQPVLSFVREFFQGIDYELEEGAAKYFVNVLLNYLVLMGQINRARCVWKVAYENKLFPKAIVFDQHIAWSLDVRNLSVGAALIAVVHTLHRFRKRMLYYGVVPRRIKLVTGPTLKIVVAQMLSSVDSPFEVSKVVLRAPGDSILEWFKKPIVQQFLLNEIPSRADILMHKLNVLFPSSAPELRSLSAPKPLVSGKGL
;
A
#
# COMPACT_ATOMS: atom_id res chain seq x y z
N VAL A 1 24.52 17.25 17.14
CA VAL A 1 25.33 16.01 17.13
C VAL A 1 24.51 14.79 16.72
N LEU A 2 23.51 14.35 17.48
CA LEU A 2 22.75 13.11 17.17
C LEU A 2 22.09 13.10 15.78
N MET A 3 21.49 14.22 15.37
CA MET A 3 20.91 14.37 14.03
C MET A 3 21.96 14.30 12.90
N VAL A 4 23.22 14.67 13.16
CA VAL A 4 24.30 14.56 12.16
C VAL A 4 24.59 13.09 11.89
N TYR A 5 24.79 12.29 12.95
CA TYR A 5 25.01 10.84 12.80
C TYR A 5 23.83 10.12 12.14
N ILE A 6 22.58 10.53 12.42
CA ILE A 6 21.41 9.96 11.74
C ILE A 6 21.45 10.26 10.23
N LYS A 7 21.77 11.51 9.86
CA LYS A 7 21.84 11.93 8.46
C LYS A 7 22.99 11.28 7.70
N ASP A 8 24.11 11.04 8.38
CA ASP A 8 25.29 10.37 7.82
C ASP A 8 25.16 8.84 7.82
N GLY A 9 23.99 8.29 8.17
CA GLY A 9 23.75 6.84 8.21
C GLY A 9 24.49 6.10 9.33
N SER A 10 25.17 6.82 10.22
CA SER A 10 25.94 6.28 11.34
C SER A 10 25.05 5.89 12.52
N VAL A 11 24.14 4.95 12.31
CA VAL A 11 23.07 4.58 13.27
C VAL A 11 23.63 4.08 14.60
N ASP A 12 24.71 3.29 14.58
CA ASP A 12 25.35 2.77 15.81
C ASP A 12 25.94 3.88 16.68
N LEU A 13 26.52 4.91 16.06
CA LEU A 13 27.02 6.08 16.78
C LEU A 13 25.85 6.90 17.35
N ALA A 14 24.78 7.08 16.59
CA ALA A 14 23.59 7.79 17.06
C ALA A 14 22.93 7.07 18.26
N LEU A 15 22.83 5.73 18.23
CA LEU A 15 22.32 4.92 19.34
C LEU A 15 23.22 5.01 20.57
N ARG A 16 24.55 4.98 20.41
CA ARG A 16 25.50 5.17 21.53
C ARG A 16 25.36 6.55 22.16
N TRP A 17 25.24 7.59 21.35
CA TRP A 17 25.00 8.95 21.84
C TRP A 17 23.66 9.09 22.57
N LEU A 18 22.61 8.43 22.09
CA LEU A 18 21.31 8.43 22.76
C LEU A 18 21.41 7.81 24.16
N ARG A 19 22.11 6.68 24.29
CA ARG A 19 22.35 6.02 25.59
C ARG A 19 23.15 6.94 26.53
N PHE A 20 24.19 7.59 26.03
CA PHE A 20 25.00 8.54 26.81
C PHE A 20 24.18 9.75 27.32
N MET A 21 23.31 10.31 26.47
CA MET A 21 22.41 11.38 26.89
C MET A 21 21.45 10.90 27.99
N SER A 22 20.89 9.71 27.84
CA SER A 22 20.01 9.11 28.84
C SER A 22 20.71 8.84 30.17
N SER A 23 21.95 8.33 30.16
CA SER A 23 22.73 8.12 31.39
C SER A 23 23.11 9.43 32.08
N SER A 24 23.14 10.53 31.32
CA SER A 24 23.40 11.88 31.82
C SER A 24 22.12 12.60 32.28
N GLY A 25 20.97 11.90 32.32
CA GLY A 25 19.67 12.47 32.72
C GLY A 25 19.03 13.40 31.68
N ILE A 26 19.60 13.49 30.47
CA ILE A 26 19.11 14.39 29.42
C ILE A 26 18.01 13.68 28.61
N ARG A 27 16.78 14.18 28.71
CA ARG A 27 15.64 13.68 27.91
C ARG A 27 15.78 14.13 26.46
N THR A 28 15.67 13.16 25.54
CA THR A 28 15.70 13.43 24.10
C THR A 28 14.29 13.77 23.60
N ASN A 29 14.19 14.65 22.60
CA ASN A 29 12.90 15.02 22.04
C ASN A 29 12.32 13.91 21.14
N ASN A 30 10.99 13.91 20.99
CA ASN A 30 10.27 12.90 20.20
C ASN A 30 10.65 12.92 18.71
N PHE A 31 11.04 14.08 18.18
CA PHE A 31 11.49 14.18 16.78
C PHE A 31 12.76 13.36 16.52
N ILE A 32 13.77 13.48 17.37
CA ILE A 32 15.03 12.75 17.25
C ILE A 32 14.81 11.25 17.46
N ILE A 33 13.96 10.86 18.42
CA ILE A 33 13.58 9.45 18.62
C ILE A 33 12.92 8.87 17.36
N ARG A 34 11.96 9.57 16.75
CA ARG A 34 11.33 9.13 15.49
C ARG A 34 12.33 9.02 14.35
N GLN A 35 13.22 9.99 14.19
CA GLN A 35 14.24 9.96 13.13
C GLN A 35 15.23 8.80 13.32
N LEU A 36 15.64 8.53 14.56
CA LEU A 36 16.51 7.38 14.85
C LEU A 36 15.78 6.05 14.63
N PHE A 37 14.51 5.96 15.00
CA PHE A 37 13.65 4.81 14.72
C PHE A 37 13.56 4.54 13.21
N GLU A 38 13.21 5.55 12.42
CA GLU A 38 13.12 5.45 10.96
C GLU A 38 14.47 5.06 10.34
N SER A 39 15.58 5.52 10.91
CA SER A 39 16.93 5.12 10.48
C SER A 39 17.24 3.65 10.82
N CYS A 40 16.89 3.17 12.01
CA CYS A 40 17.03 1.77 12.40
C CYS A 40 16.22 0.86 11.46
N MET A 41 14.96 1.22 11.18
CA MET A 41 14.08 0.49 10.26
C MET A 41 14.70 0.35 8.86
N LYS A 42 15.26 1.44 8.30
CA LYS A 42 15.90 1.43 6.98
C LYS A 42 17.15 0.55 6.91
N ASN A 43 17.85 0.39 8.03
CA ASN A 43 19.07 -0.42 8.12
C ASN A 43 18.79 -1.86 8.61
N GLY A 44 17.53 -2.27 8.75
CA GLY A 44 17.17 -3.61 9.25
C GLY A 44 17.48 -3.84 10.73
N LEU A 45 17.78 -2.79 11.49
CA LEU A 45 18.12 -2.87 12.92
C LEU A 45 16.85 -2.94 13.78
N TYR A 46 16.00 -3.94 13.55
CA TYR A 46 14.66 -4.03 14.15
C TYR A 46 14.67 -4.16 15.67
N GLU A 47 15.62 -4.90 16.22
CA GLU A 47 15.83 -5.04 17.67
C GLU A 47 16.13 -3.69 18.35
N SER A 48 16.89 -2.82 17.67
CA SER A 48 17.15 -1.46 18.16
C SER A 48 16.00 -0.50 17.88
N ALA A 49 15.21 -0.76 16.83
CA ALA A 49 14.07 0.08 16.46
C ALA A 49 12.92 -0.03 17.47
N LYS A 50 12.60 -1.24 17.94
CA LYS A 50 11.42 -1.46 18.81
C LYS A 50 11.44 -0.61 20.10
N PRO A 51 12.53 -0.56 20.90
CA PRO A 51 12.56 0.28 22.10
C PRO A 51 12.41 1.78 21.82
N LEU A 52 12.87 2.25 20.65
CA LEU A 52 12.70 3.64 20.24
C LEU A 52 11.24 3.96 19.95
N LEU A 53 10.53 3.06 19.27
CA LEU A 53 9.10 3.21 19.03
C LEU A 53 8.30 3.17 20.33
N GLU A 54 8.62 2.25 21.25
CA GLU A 54 7.98 2.19 22.55
C GLU A 54 8.21 3.47 23.36
N THR A 55 9.43 4.01 23.33
CA THR A 55 9.74 5.31 23.94
C THR A 55 8.91 6.43 23.33
N TYR A 56 8.77 6.45 22.00
CA TYR A 56 7.96 7.43 21.28
C TYR A 56 6.47 7.33 21.63
N VAL A 57 5.91 6.12 21.72
CA VAL A 57 4.51 5.89 22.07
C VAL A 57 4.25 6.22 23.55
N ASN A 58 5.16 5.85 24.44
CA ASN A 58 5.02 6.09 25.89
C ASN A 58 5.19 7.57 26.28
N SER A 59 5.85 8.38 25.44
CA SER A 59 5.93 9.83 25.63
C SER A 59 4.67 10.59 25.16
N ALA A 60 3.56 9.87 24.97
CA ALA A 60 2.29 10.36 24.42
C ALA A 60 2.41 10.96 23.01
N ALA A 61 3.48 10.65 22.26
CA ALA A 61 3.56 11.01 20.86
C ALA A 61 2.61 10.13 20.05
N LYS A 62 1.82 10.75 19.18
CA LYS A 62 0.86 10.02 18.33
C LYS A 62 1.58 9.41 17.14
N VAL A 63 1.56 8.09 17.03
CA VAL A 63 1.90 7.40 15.77
C VAL A 63 0.84 7.74 14.74
N ASP A 64 1.24 8.39 13.65
CA ASP A 64 0.35 8.70 12.53
C ASP A 64 0.21 7.51 11.57
N LEU A 65 -0.81 7.56 10.69
CA LEU A 65 -1.06 6.52 9.71
C LEU A 65 0.13 6.34 8.74
N ILE A 66 0.90 7.39 8.48
CA ILE A 66 2.08 7.35 7.59
C ILE A 66 3.18 6.48 8.23
N LEU A 67 3.49 6.70 9.50
CA LEU A 67 4.49 5.95 10.24
C LEU A 67 4.06 4.49 10.41
N TYR A 68 2.78 4.23 10.72
CA TYR A 68 2.27 2.86 10.73
C TYR A 68 2.45 2.17 9.37
N THR A 69 2.08 2.86 8.28
CA THR A 69 2.15 2.32 6.92
C THR A 69 3.59 2.09 6.47
N SER A 70 4.54 2.93 6.88
CA SER A 70 5.95 2.76 6.54
C SER A 70 6.56 1.51 7.19
N ILE A 71 6.17 1.18 8.42
CA ILE A 71 6.56 -0.07 9.09
C ILE A 71 5.96 -1.27 8.35
N LEU A 72 4.67 -1.21 8.00
CA LEU A 72 4.00 -2.27 7.23
C LEU A 72 4.66 -2.48 5.86
N ALA A 73 5.16 -1.41 5.24
CA ALA A 73 5.89 -1.50 3.97
C ALA A 73 7.23 -2.24 4.11
N HIS A 74 7.91 -2.18 5.27
CA HIS A 74 9.09 -3.01 5.54
C HIS A 74 8.69 -4.48 5.66
N LEU A 75 7.60 -4.78 6.37
CA LEU A 75 7.05 -6.15 6.46
C LEU A 75 6.77 -6.75 5.08
N VAL A 76 6.12 -5.99 4.19
CA VAL A 76 5.79 -6.42 2.83
C VAL A 76 7.03 -6.78 1.98
N ARG A 77 8.18 -6.18 2.28
CA ARG A 77 9.46 -6.42 1.56
C ARG A 77 10.36 -7.42 2.27
N CYS A 78 9.98 -7.83 3.48
CA CYS A 78 10.74 -8.77 4.27
C CYS A 78 10.70 -10.16 3.62
N GLN A 79 11.85 -10.83 3.59
CA GLN A 79 12.00 -12.18 3.04
C GLN A 79 12.40 -13.19 4.11
N ASP A 80 12.92 -12.69 5.24
CA ASP A 80 13.41 -13.48 6.35
C ASP A 80 12.32 -13.62 7.44
N GLU A 81 12.08 -14.85 7.89
CA GLU A 81 11.00 -15.13 8.85
C GLU A 81 11.29 -14.57 10.25
N HIS A 82 12.57 -14.45 10.63
CA HIS A 82 12.98 -13.90 11.91
C HIS A 82 12.70 -12.39 11.95
N ASP A 83 13.11 -11.68 10.88
CA ASP A 83 12.81 -10.26 10.69
C ASP A 83 11.30 -10.00 10.60
N GLU A 84 10.53 -10.90 9.98
CA GLU A 84 9.07 -10.78 9.90
C GLU A 84 8.43 -10.72 11.30
N LYS A 85 8.90 -11.56 12.23
CA LYS A 85 8.43 -11.58 13.63
C LYS A 85 8.76 -10.28 14.35
N HIS A 86 9.95 -9.73 14.14
CA HIS A 86 10.33 -8.44 14.73
C HIS A 86 9.48 -7.30 14.18
N LEU A 87 9.27 -7.25 12.86
CA LEU A 87 8.45 -6.24 12.20
C LEU A 87 6.99 -6.30 12.67
N MET A 88 6.41 -7.49 12.81
CA MET A 88 5.08 -7.67 13.39
C MET A 88 5.00 -7.19 14.84
N SER A 89 6.03 -7.50 15.64
CA SER A 89 6.15 -6.97 17.00
C SER A 89 6.23 -5.43 17.02
N ILE A 90 7.00 -4.81 16.13
CA ILE A 90 7.07 -3.35 16.00
C ILE A 90 5.72 -2.76 15.60
N LEU A 91 5.01 -3.36 14.63
CA LEU A 91 3.65 -2.93 14.26
C LEU A 91 2.68 -2.96 15.45
N SER A 92 2.76 -4.01 16.27
CA SER A 92 1.92 -4.12 17.47
C SER A 92 2.21 -3.05 18.51
N ALA A 93 3.48 -2.67 18.67
CA ALA A 93 3.92 -1.64 19.61
C ALA A 93 3.43 -0.23 19.23
N THR A 94 3.02 0.00 17.96
CA THR A 94 2.48 1.30 17.52
C THR A 94 1.21 1.73 18.25
N LYS A 95 0.42 0.76 18.76
CA LYS A 95 -0.94 0.97 19.29
C LYS A 95 -1.88 1.75 18.36
N HIS A 96 -1.56 1.79 17.06
CA HIS A 96 -2.35 2.53 16.07
C HIS A 96 -3.59 1.73 15.66
N LYS A 97 -4.74 2.39 15.44
CA LYS A 97 -6.00 1.73 15.04
C LYS A 97 -5.87 0.86 13.78
N ALA A 98 -4.96 1.23 12.87
CA ALA A 98 -4.69 0.46 11.66
C ALA A 98 -4.09 -0.93 11.94
N HIS A 99 -3.41 -1.12 13.07
CA HIS A 99 -2.91 -2.43 13.48
C HIS A 99 -4.05 -3.39 13.83
N ALA A 100 -4.95 -2.96 14.71
CA ALA A 100 -6.13 -3.74 15.07
C ALA A 100 -7.00 -4.03 13.85
N PHE A 101 -7.15 -3.05 12.94
CA PHE A 101 -7.83 -3.25 11.67
C PHE A 101 -7.15 -4.32 10.80
N MET A 102 -5.82 -4.22 10.61
CA MET A 102 -5.06 -5.18 9.81
C MET A 102 -5.19 -6.61 10.38
N CYS A 103 -4.97 -6.79 11.68
CA CYS A 103 -5.16 -8.09 12.35
C CYS A 103 -6.60 -8.60 12.22
N GLY A 104 -7.59 -7.71 12.39
CA GLY A 104 -9.01 -8.03 12.23
C GLY A 104 -9.40 -8.43 10.81
N LEU A 105 -8.62 -8.10 9.78
CA LEU A 105 -8.84 -8.66 8.44
C LEU A 105 -8.58 -10.17 8.43
N PHE A 106 -7.60 -10.66 9.21
CA PHE A 106 -7.22 -12.08 9.22
C PHE A 106 -8.11 -12.96 10.10
N THR A 107 -8.96 -12.38 10.94
CA THR A 107 -9.89 -13.14 11.78
C THR A 107 -11.11 -13.67 11.00
N GLY A 108 -11.76 -14.71 11.55
CA GLY A 108 -13.03 -15.23 11.04
C GLY A 108 -14.21 -14.31 11.36
N PRO A 109 -15.36 -14.45 10.67
CA PRO A 109 -16.55 -13.64 10.93
C PRO A 109 -17.08 -13.78 12.36
N GLU A 110 -16.97 -14.97 12.96
CA GLU A 110 -17.39 -15.24 14.34
C GLU A 110 -16.58 -14.42 15.34
N GLN A 111 -15.24 -14.48 15.24
CA GLN A 111 -14.34 -13.71 16.10
C GLN A 111 -14.47 -12.21 15.85
N ARG A 112 -14.67 -11.80 14.59
CA ARG A 112 -14.88 -10.40 14.22
C ARG A 112 -16.26 -9.88 14.64
N LYS A 113 -17.24 -10.77 14.86
CA LYS A 113 -18.66 -10.48 15.11
C LYS A 113 -19.37 -9.73 13.98
N GLN A 114 -18.75 -9.62 12.80
CA GLN A 114 -19.35 -8.97 11.63
C GLN A 114 -18.72 -9.41 10.30
N PRO A 115 -19.42 -9.25 9.16
CA PRO A 115 -18.87 -9.47 7.83
C PRO A 115 -17.66 -8.58 7.55
N VAL A 116 -16.68 -9.10 6.80
CA VAL A 116 -15.44 -8.37 6.47
C VAL A 116 -15.71 -7.05 5.76
N LEU A 117 -16.72 -6.98 4.89
CA LEU A 117 -17.03 -5.75 4.15
C LEU A 117 -17.51 -4.63 5.09
N SER A 118 -18.37 -4.96 6.06
CA SER A 118 -18.87 -4.00 7.05
C SER A 118 -17.73 -3.47 7.93
N PHE A 119 -16.86 -4.39 8.39
CA PHE A 119 -15.67 -4.03 9.16
C PHE A 119 -14.69 -3.12 8.40
N VAL A 120 -14.47 -3.39 7.10
CA VAL A 120 -13.65 -2.51 6.26
C VAL A 120 -14.30 -1.14 6.12
N ARG A 121 -15.62 -1.05 5.94
CA ARG A 121 -16.31 0.26 5.86
C ARG A 121 -16.17 1.06 7.14
N GLU A 122 -16.35 0.43 8.29
CA GLU A 122 -16.21 1.07 9.60
C GLU A 122 -14.83 1.72 9.78
N PHE A 123 -13.75 1.01 9.43
CA PHE A 123 -12.40 1.56 9.50
C PHE A 123 -12.22 2.81 8.62
N PHE A 124 -12.69 2.75 7.37
CA PHE A 124 -12.53 3.85 6.41
C PHE A 124 -13.43 5.06 6.74
N GLN A 125 -14.62 4.84 7.32
CA GLN A 125 -15.47 5.91 7.84
C GLN A 125 -14.79 6.71 8.95
N GLY A 126 -13.91 6.08 9.72
CA GLY A 126 -13.13 6.73 10.77
C GLY A 126 -11.87 7.47 10.30
N ILE A 127 -11.65 7.63 8.98
CA ILE A 127 -10.51 8.39 8.44
C ILE A 127 -10.95 9.84 8.21
N ASP A 128 -10.15 10.78 8.68
CA ASP A 128 -10.31 12.19 8.34
C ASP A 128 -9.73 12.43 6.94
N TYR A 129 -10.59 12.44 5.92
CA TYR A 129 -10.14 12.60 4.53
C TYR A 129 -9.65 14.02 4.21
N GLU A 130 -9.94 15.04 5.02
CA GLU A 130 -9.40 16.38 4.76
C GLU A 130 -7.90 16.43 5.08
N LEU A 131 -7.48 15.71 6.13
CA LEU A 131 -6.09 15.70 6.59
C LEU A 131 -5.30 14.45 6.16
N GLU A 132 -5.97 13.31 6.00
CA GLU A 132 -5.33 12.00 5.84
C GLU A 132 -5.57 11.36 4.46
N GLU A 133 -6.13 12.06 3.45
CA GLU A 133 -6.38 11.45 2.13
C GLU A 133 -5.12 10.81 1.52
N GLY A 134 -3.98 11.52 1.57
CA GLY A 134 -2.70 11.02 1.08
C GLY A 134 -2.19 9.82 1.87
N ALA A 135 -2.34 9.85 3.20
CA ALA A 135 -1.95 8.75 4.08
C ALA A 135 -2.85 7.52 3.86
N ALA A 136 -4.15 7.71 3.62
CA ALA A 136 -5.10 6.65 3.32
C ALA A 136 -4.79 5.98 1.97
N LYS A 137 -4.47 6.75 0.93
CA LYS A 137 -4.00 6.21 -0.36
C LYS A 137 -2.73 5.38 -0.20
N TYR A 138 -1.76 5.88 0.58
CA TYR A 138 -0.53 5.15 0.86
C TYR A 138 -0.83 3.84 1.61
N PHE A 139 -1.65 3.92 2.65
CA PHE A 139 -2.07 2.77 3.45
C PHE A 139 -2.76 1.69 2.61
N VAL A 140 -3.73 2.06 1.76
CA VAL A 140 -4.43 1.13 0.87
C VAL A 140 -3.45 0.40 -0.05
N ASN A 141 -2.50 1.12 -0.66
CA ASN A 141 -1.54 0.53 -1.57
C ASN A 141 -0.63 -0.50 -0.88
N VAL A 142 -0.14 -0.19 0.32
CA VAL A 142 0.72 -1.10 1.09
C VAL A 142 -0.09 -2.28 1.63
N LEU A 143 -1.28 -2.03 2.16
CA LEU A 143 -2.15 -3.09 2.70
C LEU A 143 -2.58 -4.06 1.61
N LEU A 144 -2.95 -3.58 0.41
CA LEU A 144 -3.34 -4.46 -0.69
C LEU A 144 -2.16 -5.31 -1.19
N ASN A 145 -0.93 -4.80 -1.16
CA ASN A 145 0.24 -5.64 -1.39
C ASN A 145 0.35 -6.74 -0.35
N TYR A 146 0.26 -6.38 0.94
CA TYR A 146 0.35 -7.36 2.02
C TYR A 146 -0.72 -8.45 1.90
N LEU A 147 -1.98 -8.07 1.67
CA LEU A 147 -3.07 -9.03 1.54
C LEU A 147 -2.90 -9.94 0.33
N VAL A 148 -2.40 -9.44 -0.80
CA VAL A 148 -2.08 -10.26 -1.98
C VAL A 148 -0.97 -11.26 -1.66
N LEU A 149 0.10 -10.81 -0.98
CA LEU A 149 1.19 -11.69 -0.55
C LEU A 149 0.73 -12.81 0.39
N MET A 150 -0.21 -12.51 1.28
CA MET A 150 -0.79 -13.48 2.22
C MET A 150 -1.93 -14.31 1.62
N GLY A 151 -2.17 -14.23 0.30
CA GLY A 151 -3.22 -14.97 -0.40
C GLY A 151 -4.66 -14.53 -0.06
N GLN A 152 -4.83 -13.38 0.57
CA GLN A 152 -6.12 -12.90 1.11
C GLN A 152 -6.94 -12.10 0.09
N ILE A 153 -7.21 -12.70 -1.08
CA ILE A 153 -7.80 -11.99 -2.22
C ILE A 153 -9.20 -11.45 -1.92
N ASN A 154 -10.07 -12.25 -1.29
CA ASN A 154 -11.42 -11.80 -0.90
C ASN A 154 -11.40 -10.57 0.02
N ARG A 155 -10.47 -10.55 0.98
CA ARG A 155 -10.31 -9.45 1.94
C ARG A 155 -9.74 -8.22 1.23
N ALA A 156 -8.75 -8.42 0.36
CA ALA A 156 -8.19 -7.37 -0.49
C ALA A 156 -9.23 -6.74 -1.42
N ARG A 157 -10.14 -7.54 -2.01
CA ARG A 157 -11.26 -7.03 -2.81
C ARG A 157 -12.23 -6.17 -1.99
N CYS A 158 -12.45 -6.51 -0.72
CA CYS A 158 -13.28 -5.68 0.17
C CYS A 158 -12.59 -4.34 0.44
N VAL A 159 -11.30 -4.33 0.74
CA VAL A 159 -10.50 -3.11 0.91
C VAL A 159 -10.54 -2.24 -0.35
N TRP A 160 -10.30 -2.82 -1.53
CA TRP A 160 -10.36 -2.09 -2.81
C TRP A 160 -11.76 -1.51 -3.06
N LYS A 161 -12.82 -2.30 -2.83
CA LYS A 161 -14.20 -1.86 -3.00
C LYS A 161 -14.49 -0.62 -2.15
N VAL A 162 -14.13 -0.65 -0.87
CA VAL A 162 -14.36 0.47 0.05
C VAL A 162 -13.50 1.67 -0.30
N ALA A 163 -12.23 1.47 -0.70
CA ALA A 163 -11.38 2.57 -1.18
C ALA A 163 -11.96 3.26 -2.42
N TYR A 164 -12.56 2.48 -3.34
CA TYR A 164 -13.27 3.01 -4.51
C TYR A 164 -14.55 3.75 -4.13
N GLU A 165 -15.38 3.19 -3.21
CA GLU A 165 -16.59 3.84 -2.69
C GLU A 165 -16.28 5.21 -2.04
N ASN A 166 -15.14 5.31 -1.33
CA ASN A 166 -14.65 6.56 -0.73
C ASN A 166 -13.88 7.47 -1.70
N LYS A 167 -13.90 7.18 -3.01
CA LYS A 167 -13.27 8.00 -4.06
C LYS A 167 -11.77 8.26 -3.85
N LEU A 168 -11.04 7.37 -3.17
CA LEU A 168 -9.60 7.51 -2.97
C LEU A 168 -8.79 7.45 -4.27
N PHE A 169 -9.35 6.86 -5.33
CA PHE A 169 -8.74 6.79 -6.66
C PHE A 169 -9.75 7.23 -7.73
N PRO A 170 -10.13 8.53 -7.77
CA PRO A 170 -11.31 8.98 -8.51
C PRO A 170 -11.15 8.88 -10.04
N LYS A 171 -9.90 8.88 -10.53
CA LYS A 171 -9.57 8.74 -11.95
C LYS A 171 -9.27 7.29 -12.37
N ALA A 172 -9.35 6.34 -11.44
CA ALA A 172 -8.98 4.96 -11.74
C ALA A 172 -9.99 4.30 -12.68
N ILE A 173 -11.30 4.57 -12.57
CA ILE A 173 -12.30 3.91 -13.42
C ILE A 173 -13.09 4.96 -14.19
N VAL A 174 -13.06 4.86 -15.52
CA VAL A 174 -13.83 5.71 -16.43
C VAL A 174 -14.80 4.84 -17.22
N PHE A 175 -16.07 5.21 -17.20
CA PHE A 175 -17.14 4.57 -17.94
C PHE A 175 -17.67 5.52 -19.00
N ASP A 176 -17.27 5.32 -20.25
CA ASP A 176 -17.98 5.86 -21.40
C ASP A 176 -18.88 4.76 -21.95
N GLN A 177 -20.19 4.91 -21.73
CA GLN A 177 -21.19 3.84 -21.78
C GLN A 177 -21.04 2.92 -23.01
N HIS A 178 -20.97 3.50 -24.20
CA HIS A 178 -20.90 2.75 -25.46
C HIS A 178 -19.50 2.78 -26.10
N ILE A 179 -18.64 3.73 -25.74
CA ILE A 179 -17.38 3.95 -26.47
C ILE A 179 -16.22 3.22 -25.83
N ALA A 180 -16.00 3.38 -24.52
CA ALA A 180 -14.84 2.81 -23.86
C ALA A 180 -15.03 2.67 -22.36
N TRP A 181 -14.81 1.47 -21.84
CA TRP A 181 -14.61 1.29 -20.40
C TRP A 181 -13.12 1.19 -20.13
N SER A 182 -12.63 1.96 -19.16
CA SER A 182 -11.21 1.95 -18.84
C SER A 182 -10.92 1.91 -17.35
N LEU A 183 -9.84 1.20 -17.02
CA LEU A 183 -9.23 1.20 -15.71
C LEU A 183 -7.80 1.76 -15.83
N ASP A 184 -7.48 2.81 -15.08
CA ASP A 184 -6.14 3.37 -14.92
C ASP A 184 -5.55 2.95 -13.57
N VAL A 185 -4.50 2.14 -13.64
CA VAL A 185 -3.79 1.61 -12.46
C VAL A 185 -2.41 2.25 -12.28
N ARG A 186 -2.03 3.27 -13.06
CA ARG A 186 -0.66 3.84 -13.03
C ARG A 186 -0.22 4.35 -11.67
N ASN A 187 -1.17 4.82 -10.86
CA ASN A 187 -0.92 5.37 -9.53
C ASN A 187 -1.15 4.34 -8.40
N LEU A 188 -1.24 3.06 -8.73
CA LEU A 188 -1.44 1.97 -7.78
C LEU A 188 -0.14 1.18 -7.59
N SER A 189 0.00 0.60 -6.40
CA SER A 189 0.97 -0.47 -6.17
C SER A 189 0.61 -1.72 -6.98
N VAL A 190 1.55 -2.64 -7.12
CA VAL A 190 1.34 -3.89 -7.87
C VAL A 190 0.14 -4.69 -7.33
N GLY A 191 0.07 -4.93 -6.02
CA GLY A 191 -1.04 -5.65 -5.40
C GLY A 191 -2.37 -4.90 -5.52
N ALA A 192 -2.37 -3.58 -5.35
CA ALA A 192 -3.55 -2.77 -5.59
C ALA A 192 -4.02 -2.83 -7.06
N ALA A 193 -3.10 -2.79 -8.02
CA ALA A 193 -3.39 -2.90 -9.44
C ALA A 193 -3.96 -4.26 -9.82
N LEU A 194 -3.40 -5.36 -9.30
CA LEU A 194 -3.90 -6.72 -9.53
C LEU A 194 -5.35 -6.83 -9.03
N ILE A 195 -5.61 -6.42 -7.78
CA ILE A 195 -6.95 -6.43 -7.20
C ILE A 195 -7.91 -5.52 -8.00
N ALA A 196 -7.46 -4.33 -8.37
CA ALA A 196 -8.24 -3.38 -9.14
C ALA A 196 -8.68 -3.96 -10.50
N VAL A 197 -7.77 -4.61 -11.22
CA VAL A 197 -8.06 -5.25 -12.52
C VAL A 197 -9.08 -6.36 -12.36
N VAL A 198 -8.83 -7.34 -11.47
CA VAL A 198 -9.73 -8.48 -11.30
C VAL A 198 -11.11 -8.02 -10.79
N HIS A 199 -11.14 -7.09 -9.84
CA HIS A 199 -12.40 -6.54 -9.32
C HIS A 199 -13.20 -5.79 -10.40
N THR A 200 -12.53 -4.98 -11.20
CA THR A 200 -13.17 -4.15 -12.23
C THR A 200 -13.67 -5.01 -13.40
N LEU A 201 -12.85 -5.97 -13.87
CA LEU A 201 -13.27 -6.92 -14.90
C LEU A 201 -14.44 -7.80 -14.44
N HIS A 202 -14.48 -8.20 -13.17
CA HIS A 202 -15.65 -8.89 -12.61
C HIS A 202 -16.92 -8.02 -12.67
N ARG A 203 -16.81 -6.71 -12.40
CA ARG A 203 -17.93 -5.76 -12.58
C ARG A 203 -18.33 -5.62 -14.04
N PHE A 204 -17.36 -5.55 -14.96
CA PHE A 204 -17.62 -5.46 -16.40
C PHE A 204 -18.36 -6.69 -16.89
N ARG A 205 -17.89 -7.89 -16.50
CA ARG A 205 -18.56 -9.16 -16.80
C ARG A 205 -20.02 -9.15 -16.37
N LYS A 206 -20.29 -8.78 -15.12
CA LYS A 206 -21.67 -8.67 -14.62
C LYS A 206 -22.48 -7.70 -15.47
N ARG A 207 -21.91 -6.54 -15.82
CA ARG A 207 -22.64 -5.55 -16.63
C ARG A 207 -22.93 -6.03 -18.05
N MET A 208 -21.97 -6.65 -18.70
CA MET A 208 -22.08 -7.11 -20.08
C MET A 208 -23.05 -8.29 -20.19
N LEU A 209 -22.93 -9.28 -19.30
CA LEU A 209 -23.75 -10.49 -19.36
C LEU A 209 -25.17 -10.31 -18.82
N TYR A 210 -25.35 -9.51 -17.76
CA TYR A 210 -26.66 -9.34 -17.13
C TYR A 210 -27.47 -8.19 -17.74
N TYR A 211 -26.84 -7.03 -18.01
CA TYR A 211 -27.54 -5.87 -18.57
C TYR A 211 -27.38 -5.76 -20.09
N GLY A 212 -26.63 -6.66 -20.75
CA GLY A 212 -26.43 -6.65 -22.20
C GLY A 212 -25.64 -5.46 -22.75
N VAL A 213 -25.00 -4.65 -21.89
CA VAL A 213 -24.26 -3.46 -22.32
C VAL A 213 -22.83 -3.83 -22.68
N VAL A 214 -22.47 -3.71 -23.95
CA VAL A 214 -21.13 -4.01 -24.48
C VAL A 214 -20.48 -2.72 -25.01
N PRO A 215 -19.35 -2.26 -24.45
CA PRO A 215 -18.63 -1.10 -24.98
C PRO A 215 -17.86 -1.49 -26.25
N ARG A 216 -17.57 -0.55 -27.15
CA ARG A 216 -16.72 -0.85 -28.33
C ARG A 216 -15.34 -1.42 -27.96
N ARG A 217 -14.76 -0.95 -26.86
CA ARG A 217 -13.43 -1.39 -26.39
C ARG A 217 -13.29 -1.27 -24.89
N ILE A 218 -12.43 -2.11 -24.33
CA ILE A 218 -11.99 -2.02 -22.94
C ILE A 218 -10.49 -1.69 -22.91
N LYS A 219 -10.07 -0.80 -22.01
CA LYS A 219 -8.68 -0.36 -21.87
C LYS A 219 -8.18 -0.48 -20.43
N LEU A 220 -7.02 -1.08 -20.22
CA LEU A 220 -6.30 -1.06 -18.95
C LEU A 220 -5.04 -0.23 -19.12
N VAL A 221 -5.01 0.96 -18.50
CA VAL A 221 -3.88 1.89 -18.55
C VAL A 221 -2.93 1.53 -17.40
N THR A 222 -1.81 0.89 -17.71
CA THR A 222 -0.92 0.28 -16.71
C THR A 222 0.37 1.07 -16.48
N GLY A 223 0.80 1.88 -17.44
CA GLY A 223 2.13 2.48 -17.40
C GLY A 223 3.22 1.43 -17.68
N PRO A 224 4.51 1.84 -17.72
CA PRO A 224 5.62 0.95 -18.04
C PRO A 224 5.81 -0.15 -16.99
N THR A 225 5.63 0.23 -15.72
CA THR A 225 5.83 -0.59 -14.53
C THR A 225 4.87 -1.78 -14.43
N LEU A 226 3.55 -1.52 -14.50
CA LEU A 226 2.54 -2.55 -14.22
C LEU A 226 2.15 -3.34 -15.46
N LYS A 227 2.57 -2.92 -16.65
CA LYS A 227 2.20 -3.55 -17.93
C LYS A 227 2.49 -5.04 -17.94
N ILE A 228 3.73 -5.41 -17.60
CA ILE A 228 4.17 -6.82 -17.66
C ILE A 228 3.38 -7.65 -16.65
N VAL A 229 3.21 -7.14 -15.43
CA VAL A 229 2.53 -7.86 -14.36
C VAL A 229 1.04 -8.09 -14.68
N VAL A 230 0.34 -7.06 -15.13
CA VAL A 230 -1.08 -7.17 -15.50
C VAL A 230 -1.25 -8.05 -16.75
N ALA A 231 -0.35 -7.94 -17.74
CA ALA A 231 -0.40 -8.79 -18.94
C ALA A 231 -0.18 -10.27 -18.59
N GLN A 232 0.81 -10.59 -17.75
CA GLN A 232 1.08 -11.96 -17.30
C GLN A 232 -0.11 -12.57 -16.55
N MET A 233 -0.69 -11.80 -15.62
CA MET A 233 -1.90 -12.24 -14.89
C MET A 233 -3.06 -12.54 -15.84
N LEU A 234 -3.26 -11.73 -16.88
CA LEU A 234 -4.37 -11.94 -17.81
C LEU A 234 -4.07 -13.06 -18.83
N SER A 235 -2.80 -13.26 -19.21
CA SER A 235 -2.41 -14.33 -20.12
C SER A 235 -2.66 -15.74 -19.56
N SER A 236 -2.68 -15.90 -18.23
CA SER A 236 -2.96 -17.20 -17.60
C SER A 236 -4.39 -17.71 -17.83
N VAL A 237 -5.26 -16.89 -18.41
CA VAL A 237 -6.67 -17.20 -18.69
C VAL A 237 -7.07 -16.85 -20.12
N ASP A 238 -6.13 -16.92 -21.07
CA ASP A 238 -6.35 -16.69 -22.50
C ASP A 238 -7.09 -15.39 -22.81
N SER A 239 -6.67 -14.32 -22.15
CA SER A 239 -7.25 -12.99 -22.29
C SER A 239 -7.07 -12.41 -23.71
N PRO A 240 -8.10 -11.77 -24.28
CA PRO A 240 -8.02 -11.11 -25.59
C PRO A 240 -7.38 -9.71 -25.53
N PHE A 241 -6.85 -9.28 -24.38
CA PHE A 241 -6.16 -8.00 -24.25
C PHE A 241 -4.81 -8.01 -24.97
N GLU A 242 -4.68 -7.17 -25.99
CA GLU A 242 -3.44 -6.90 -26.67
C GLU A 242 -2.66 -5.78 -25.97
N VAL A 243 -1.34 -5.94 -25.88
CA VAL A 243 -0.46 -4.95 -25.26
C VAL A 243 -0.03 -3.92 -26.31
N SER A 244 -0.43 -2.66 -26.13
CA SER A 244 -0.03 -1.53 -26.97
C SER A 244 0.68 -0.46 -26.13
N LYS A 245 2.01 -0.37 -26.28
CA LYS A 245 2.89 0.51 -25.50
C LYS A 245 2.80 0.27 -23.98
N VAL A 246 1.94 1.01 -23.28
CA VAL A 246 1.71 0.99 -21.82
C VAL A 246 0.23 0.80 -21.46
N VAL A 247 -0.57 0.33 -22.42
CA VAL A 247 -2.01 0.13 -22.30
C VAL A 247 -2.35 -1.24 -22.86
N LEU A 248 -3.15 -2.01 -22.13
CA LEU A 248 -3.76 -3.25 -22.64
C LEU A 248 -5.14 -2.93 -23.19
N ARG A 249 -5.49 -3.44 -24.36
CA ARG A 249 -6.75 -3.12 -25.05
C ARG A 249 -7.38 -4.35 -25.66
N ALA A 250 -8.70 -4.42 -25.64
CA ALA A 250 -9.46 -5.46 -26.31
C ALA A 250 -10.79 -4.90 -26.87
N PRO A 251 -11.29 -5.41 -28.00
CA PRO A 251 -12.66 -5.16 -28.44
C PRO A 251 -13.68 -5.69 -27.42
N GLY A 252 -14.83 -5.01 -27.30
CA GLY A 252 -15.89 -5.43 -26.38
C GLY A 252 -16.42 -6.81 -26.65
N ASP A 253 -16.65 -7.15 -27.93
CA ASP A 253 -17.22 -8.44 -28.33
C ASP A 253 -16.27 -9.61 -28.00
N SER A 254 -14.97 -9.43 -28.23
CA SER A 254 -13.95 -10.42 -27.83
C SER A 254 -13.94 -10.64 -26.31
N ILE A 255 -14.09 -9.56 -25.54
CA ILE A 255 -14.18 -9.65 -24.07
C ILE A 255 -15.49 -10.31 -23.63
N LEU A 256 -16.60 -10.06 -24.33
CA LEU A 256 -17.89 -10.69 -24.05
C LEU A 256 -17.79 -12.21 -24.17
N GLU A 257 -17.24 -12.71 -25.29
CA GLU A 257 -17.03 -14.14 -25.49
C GLU A 257 -16.05 -14.73 -24.47
N TRP A 258 -14.96 -14.01 -24.18
CA TRP A 258 -14.02 -14.40 -23.13
C TRP A 258 -14.70 -14.51 -21.76
N PHE A 259 -15.56 -13.55 -21.39
CA PHE A 259 -16.30 -13.55 -20.13
C PHE A 259 -17.29 -14.71 -19.96
N LYS A 260 -17.75 -15.33 -21.05
CA LYS A 260 -18.61 -16.53 -20.98
C LYS A 260 -17.85 -17.78 -20.54
N LYS A 261 -16.52 -17.81 -20.71
CA LYS A 261 -15.69 -18.98 -20.38
C LYS A 261 -15.71 -19.27 -18.86
N PRO A 262 -15.90 -20.53 -18.42
CA PRO A 262 -15.92 -20.90 -16.99
C PRO A 262 -14.63 -20.55 -16.24
N ILE A 263 -13.47 -20.77 -16.86
CA ILE A 263 -12.15 -20.44 -16.28
C ILE A 263 -12.05 -18.95 -15.92
N VAL A 264 -12.62 -18.08 -16.75
CA VAL A 264 -12.61 -16.63 -16.51
C VAL A 264 -13.54 -16.25 -15.36
N GLN A 265 -14.68 -16.94 -15.22
CA GLN A 265 -15.54 -16.76 -14.06
C GLN A 265 -14.83 -17.13 -12.75
N GLN A 266 -14.15 -18.28 -12.71
CA GLN A 266 -13.39 -18.73 -11.55
C GLN A 266 -12.25 -17.76 -11.21
N PHE A 267 -11.46 -17.38 -12.21
CA PHE A 267 -10.39 -16.39 -12.09
C PHE A 267 -10.88 -15.06 -11.50
N LEU A 268 -11.96 -14.50 -12.06
CA LEU A 268 -12.52 -13.23 -11.60
C LEU A 268 -13.15 -13.30 -10.21
N LEU A 269 -13.47 -14.52 -9.72
CA LEU A 269 -13.97 -14.75 -8.38
C LEU A 269 -12.84 -14.80 -7.36
N ASN A 270 -11.72 -15.52 -7.59
CA ASN A 270 -10.70 -15.70 -6.54
C ASN A 270 -9.26 -16.08 -6.94
N GLU A 271 -8.87 -16.08 -8.22
CA GLU A 271 -7.50 -16.46 -8.58
C GLU A 271 -6.67 -15.22 -8.92
N ILE A 272 -5.68 -14.96 -8.07
CA ILE A 272 -4.57 -14.08 -8.39
C ILE A 272 -3.31 -14.97 -8.36
N PRO A 273 -2.35 -14.76 -9.27
CA PRO A 273 -1.10 -15.51 -9.31
C PRO A 273 -0.48 -15.66 -7.93
N SER A 274 0.07 -16.85 -7.65
CA SER A 274 0.66 -17.18 -6.34
C SER A 274 1.91 -16.33 -6.07
N ARG A 275 2.43 -16.36 -4.82
CA ARG A 275 3.67 -15.68 -4.45
C ARG A 275 4.85 -16.03 -5.37
N ALA A 276 4.88 -17.25 -5.94
CA ALA A 276 5.91 -17.68 -6.88
C ALA A 276 5.73 -17.07 -8.29
N ASP A 277 4.49 -16.82 -8.70
CA ASP A 277 4.13 -16.29 -10.02
C ASP A 277 4.22 -14.75 -10.06
N ILE A 278 3.99 -14.10 -8.92
CA ILE A 278 4.25 -12.67 -8.77
C ILE A 278 5.77 -12.50 -8.66
N LEU A 279 6.44 -12.02 -9.71
CA LEU A 279 7.87 -11.69 -9.72
C LEU A 279 8.21 -10.71 -8.57
N MET A 280 8.51 -11.25 -7.39
CA MET A 280 8.78 -10.53 -6.14
C MET A 280 9.95 -9.56 -6.28
N HIS A 281 10.94 -9.88 -7.12
CA HIS A 281 12.05 -8.98 -7.43
C HIS A 281 11.59 -7.65 -8.05
N LYS A 282 10.44 -7.61 -8.73
CA LYS A 282 9.86 -6.35 -9.26
C LYS A 282 8.99 -5.63 -8.25
N LEU A 283 8.31 -6.32 -7.33
CA LEU A 283 7.65 -5.66 -6.19
C LEU A 283 8.67 -4.82 -5.41
N ASN A 284 9.87 -5.36 -5.16
CA ASN A 284 10.95 -4.66 -4.42
C ASN A 284 11.53 -3.43 -5.15
N VAL A 285 11.57 -3.42 -6.48
CA VAL A 285 12.11 -2.31 -7.31
C VAL A 285 11.05 -1.26 -7.63
N LEU A 286 9.76 -1.63 -7.61
CA LEU A 286 8.63 -0.78 -8.02
C LEU A 286 7.93 -0.08 -6.85
N PHE A 287 8.61 0.04 -5.72
CA PHE A 287 8.22 1.01 -4.71
C PHE A 287 9.09 2.28 -4.84
N PRO A 288 8.82 3.19 -5.80
CA PRO A 288 9.10 4.57 -5.48
C PRO A 288 8.27 4.88 -4.24
N SER A 289 8.90 5.53 -3.27
CA SER A 289 8.24 6.13 -2.11
C SER A 289 6.80 6.56 -2.45
N SER A 290 5.80 5.80 -1.99
CA SER A 290 4.42 6.27 -1.94
C SER A 290 4.18 7.14 -0.70
N ALA A 291 5.23 7.42 0.09
CA ALA A 291 5.23 8.62 0.89
C ALA A 291 5.24 9.80 -0.11
N PRO A 292 4.49 10.89 0.16
CA PRO A 292 4.89 12.17 -0.41
C PRO A 292 6.38 12.29 -0.15
N GLU A 293 7.16 12.80 -1.09
CA GLU A 293 8.41 13.43 -0.71
C GLU A 293 8.03 14.44 0.37
N LEU A 294 8.12 14.02 1.64
CA LEU A 294 8.29 14.91 2.76
C LEU A 294 9.58 15.57 2.39
N ARG A 295 9.43 16.72 1.70
CA ARG A 295 10.49 17.64 1.36
C ARG A 295 11.43 17.56 2.53
N SER A 296 12.65 17.11 2.24
CA SER A 296 13.76 17.21 3.16
C SER A 296 13.59 18.54 3.89
N LEU A 297 13.38 18.47 5.19
CA LEU A 297 13.37 19.63 6.07
C LEU A 297 14.77 20.25 5.97
N SER A 298 14.98 21.03 4.91
CA SER A 298 16.02 22.03 4.87
C SER A 298 15.68 22.99 5.99
N ALA A 299 16.63 23.16 6.90
CA ALA A 299 16.51 24.15 7.95
C ALA A 299 16.12 25.50 7.34
N PRO A 300 15.31 26.33 8.02
CA PRO A 300 15.05 27.67 7.55
C PRO A 300 16.41 28.34 7.31
N LYS A 301 16.64 28.83 6.08
CA LYS A 301 17.84 29.59 5.76
C LYS A 301 17.95 30.71 6.79
N PRO A 302 19.11 30.93 7.43
CA PRO A 302 19.26 32.06 8.31
C PRO A 302 18.97 33.32 7.49
N LEU A 303 18.09 34.18 8.02
CA LEU A 303 17.94 35.54 7.52
C LEU A 303 19.33 36.17 7.58
N VAL A 304 19.95 36.34 6.43
CA VAL A 304 21.15 37.17 6.31
C VAL A 304 20.69 38.58 6.64
N SER A 305 21.03 39.03 7.85
CA SER A 305 20.96 40.41 8.24
C SER A 305 21.78 41.23 7.26
N GLY A 306 21.12 42.06 6.47
CA GLY A 306 21.79 43.12 5.73
C GLY A 306 22.49 44.06 6.71
N LYS A 307 23.81 44.01 6.73
CA LYS A 307 24.68 45.18 6.94
C LYS A 307 25.21 45.46 5.53
N GLY A 308 24.83 46.54 4.86
CA GLY A 308 25.00 47.91 5.33
C GLY A 308 26.42 48.34 4.95
N LEU A 309 26.56 48.85 3.72
CA LEU A 309 27.49 49.88 3.26
C LEU A 309 26.95 50.41 1.92
#